data_AF-A0A377V252-F1
#
_entry.id   AF-A0A377V252-F1
#
_cell.length_a   1.000
_cell.length_b   1.000
_cell.length_c   1.000
_cell.angle_alpha   90.00
_cell.angle_beta   90.00
_cell.angle_gamma   90.00
#
_symmetry.space_group_name_H-M   'P 1'
#
loop_
_entity.id
_entity.type
_entity.pdbx_description
1 polymer ?
#
loop_
_entity_poly.entity_id
_entity_poly.type
_entity_poly.pdbx_seq_one_letter_code
_entity_poly.pdbx_strand_id
1 'polypeptide(L)'
;MWRITISNYRWRLGLEKGEAKYAGYEQRLAALPPITVPTITLEGANNGAPHPAPASYRAKFTGKYEHRDLPGAVGHNPPQEDPTAFVQAVVDADRL
;
A
#
# COMPACT_ATOMS: atom_id res chain seq x y z
N MET A 1 -3.60 23.84 -1.91
CA MET A 1 -2.80 22.59 -1.98
C MET A 1 -2.53 21.98 -0.60
N TRP A 2 -2.02 22.72 0.39
CA TRP A 2 -1.56 22.17 1.69
C TRP A 2 -2.61 21.59 2.65
N ARG A 3 -3.87 22.03 2.57
CA ARG A 3 -4.91 21.63 3.54
C ARG A 3 -5.19 20.12 3.55
N ILE A 4 -5.14 19.48 2.38
CA ILE A 4 -5.41 18.04 2.22
C ILE A 4 -4.27 17.23 2.84
N THR A 5 -3.02 17.58 2.53
CA THR A 5 -1.84 16.91 3.07
C THR A 5 -1.77 17.02 4.59
N ILE A 6 -1.98 18.22 5.15
CA ILE A 6 -1.96 18.44 6.61
C ILE A 6 -3.09 17.68 7.30
N SER A 7 -4.31 17.72 6.75
CA SER A 7 -5.47 16.99 7.29
C SER A 7 -5.20 15.48 7.32
N ASN A 8 -4.63 14.89 6.26
CA ASN A 8 -4.26 13.47 6.24
C ASN A 8 -3.28 13.09 7.36
N TYR A 9 -2.21 13.88 7.57
CA TYR A 9 -1.28 13.61 8.66
C TYR A 9 -1.93 13.76 10.04
N ARG A 10 -2.76 14.78 10.24
CA ARG A 10 -3.49 14.98 11.51
C ARG A 10 -4.46 13.85 11.78
N TRP A 11 -5.23 13.42 10.79
CA TRP A 11 -6.14 12.28 10.91
C TRP A 11 -5.37 11.00 11.25
N ARG A 12 -4.27 10.71 10.54
CA ARG A 12 -3.43 9.52 10.81
C ARG A 12 -2.84 9.52 12.23
N LEU A 13 -2.59 10.70 12.80
CA LEU A 13 -2.12 10.88 14.17
C LEU A 13 -3.25 11.00 15.21
N GLY A 14 -4.52 10.87 14.81
CA GLY A 14 -5.68 11.00 15.71
C GLY A 14 -5.98 12.44 16.17
N LEU A 15 -5.39 13.44 15.52
CA LEU A 15 -5.54 14.87 15.84
C LEU A 15 -6.69 15.53 15.09
N GLU A 16 -7.38 14.81 14.22
CA GLU A 16 -8.51 15.31 13.43
C GLU A 16 -9.58 14.23 13.29
N LYS A 17 -10.85 14.61 13.45
CA LYS A 17 -11.98 13.69 13.33
C LYS A 17 -12.42 13.61 11.87
N GLY A 18 -12.58 12.39 11.36
CA GLY A 18 -13.16 12.15 10.04
C GLY A 18 -14.65 12.50 9.95
N GLU A 19 -15.18 12.49 8.74
CA GLU A 19 -16.62 12.72 8.52
C GLU A 19 -17.46 11.53 9.00
N ALA A 20 -18.64 11.80 9.56
CA ALA A 20 -19.53 10.76 10.10
C ALA A 20 -19.94 9.71 9.06
N LYS A 21 -20.12 10.11 7.79
CA LYS A 21 -20.47 9.21 6.68
C LYS A 21 -19.40 8.15 6.38
N TYR A 22 -18.16 8.34 6.85
CA TYR A 22 -17.06 7.39 6.68
C TYR A 22 -16.74 6.60 7.95
N ALA A 23 -17.34 6.93 9.10
CA ALA A 23 -17.03 6.30 10.39
C ALA A 23 -17.22 4.78 10.38
N GLY A 24 -18.26 4.28 9.70
CA GLY A 24 -18.49 2.83 9.56
C GLY A 24 -17.40 2.11 8.74
N TYR A 25 -16.79 2.79 7.78
CA TYR A 25 -15.64 2.24 7.04
C TYR A 25 -14.39 2.22 7.92
N GLU A 26 -14.11 3.31 8.64
CA GLU A 26 -12.96 3.39 9.55
C GLU A 26 -13.03 2.36 10.68
N GLN A 27 -14.23 2.11 11.23
CA GLN A 27 -14.43 1.07 12.24
C GLN A 27 -14.06 -0.33 11.71
N ARG A 28 -14.38 -0.62 10.43
CA ARG A 28 -14.02 -1.89 9.79
C ARG A 28 -12.52 -1.97 9.51
N LEU A 29 -11.91 -0.87 9.05
CA LEU A 29 -10.48 -0.80 8.76
C LEU A 29 -9.62 -0.91 10.03
N ALA A 30 -10.11 -0.42 11.18
CA ALA A 30 -9.42 -0.51 12.46
C ALA A 30 -9.19 -1.96 12.94
N ALA A 31 -10.00 -2.92 12.49
CA ALA A 31 -9.80 -4.34 12.76
C ALA A 31 -8.69 -4.98 11.90
N LEU A 32 -8.08 -4.21 10.98
CA LEU A 32 -7.05 -4.66 10.04
C LEU A 32 -7.51 -5.90 9.24
N PRO A 33 -8.67 -5.83 8.54
CA PRO A 33 -9.23 -6.97 7.85
C PRO A 33 -8.27 -7.48 6.76
N PRO A 34 -8.18 -8.79 6.53
CA PRO A 34 -7.32 -9.33 5.49
C PRO A 34 -7.85 -8.98 4.09
N ILE A 35 -6.94 -8.94 3.13
CA ILE A 35 -7.26 -8.83 1.70
C ILE A 35 -7.31 -10.25 1.13
N THR A 36 -8.47 -10.61 0.56
CA THR A 36 -8.74 -11.97 0.06
C THR A 36 -8.59 -12.12 -1.46
N VAL A 37 -8.51 -11.01 -2.19
CA VAL A 37 -8.36 -11.00 -3.65
C VAL A 37 -6.91 -11.27 -4.07
N PRO A 38 -6.66 -11.74 -5.30
CA PRO A 38 -5.30 -11.89 -5.81
C PRO A 38 -4.51 -10.59 -5.69
N THR A 39 -3.28 -10.67 -5.16
CA THR A 39 -2.47 -9.48 -4.88
C THR A 39 -0.99 -9.72 -5.16
N ILE A 40 -0.35 -8.76 -5.82
CA ILE A 40 1.10 -8.64 -5.90
C ILE A 40 1.53 -7.40 -5.11
N THR A 41 2.48 -7.56 -4.19
CA THR A 41 3.12 -6.42 -3.49
C THR A 41 4.50 -6.16 -4.09
N LEU A 42 4.88 -4.87 -4.17
CA LEU A 42 6.14 -4.42 -4.74
C LEU A 42 6.90 -3.59 -3.70
N GLU A 43 8.22 -3.76 -3.63
CA GLU A 43 9.10 -2.90 -2.82
C GLU A 43 10.36 -2.52 -3.60
N GLY A 44 10.78 -1.26 -3.53
CA GLY A 44 11.97 -0.75 -4.22
C GLY A 44 13.22 -0.88 -3.36
N ALA A 45 14.32 -1.41 -3.90
CA ALA A 45 15.56 -1.62 -3.17
C ALA A 45 16.20 -0.33 -2.60
N ASN A 46 15.85 0.84 -3.14
CA ASN A 46 16.35 2.16 -2.71
C ASN A 46 15.24 3.06 -2.14
N ASN A 47 14.17 2.48 -1.59
CA ASN A 47 13.08 3.23 -0.98
C ASN A 47 13.49 3.85 0.36
N GLY A 48 13.78 5.16 0.35
CA GLY A 48 14.14 5.92 1.56
C GLY A 48 12.95 6.31 2.45
N ALA A 49 11.71 6.04 2.05
CA ALA A 49 10.52 6.32 2.86
C ALA A 49 10.27 5.20 3.89
N PRO A 50 9.55 5.45 4.99
CA PRO A 50 9.18 4.39 5.93
C PRO A 50 8.31 3.31 5.26
N HIS A 51 8.77 2.07 5.27
CA HIS A 51 8.06 0.91 4.71
C HIS A 51 8.25 -0.34 5.61
N PRO A 52 7.25 -1.22 5.73
CA PRO A 52 7.35 -2.45 6.50
C PRO A 52 8.14 -3.53 5.76
N ALA A 53 8.82 -4.41 6.48
CA ALA A 53 9.50 -5.56 5.88
C ALA A 53 8.46 -6.55 5.27
N PRO A 54 8.75 -7.18 4.11
CA PRO A 54 7.79 -8.05 3.41
C PRO A 54 7.17 -9.17 4.25
N ALA A 55 7.98 -9.82 5.08
CA ALA A 55 7.51 -10.89 5.96
C ALA A 55 6.44 -10.42 6.97
N SER A 56 6.46 -9.15 7.39
CA SER A 56 5.56 -8.62 8.42
C SER A 56 4.11 -8.49 7.95
N TYR A 57 3.88 -8.33 6.65
CA TYR A 57 2.54 -8.15 6.08
C TYR A 57 2.05 -9.34 5.26
N ARG A 58 2.88 -10.37 5.03
CA ARG A 58 2.48 -11.56 4.25
C ARG A 58 1.14 -12.13 4.72
N ALA A 59 0.93 -12.29 6.03
CA ALA A 59 -0.28 -12.89 6.59
C ALA A 59 -1.54 -12.01 6.44
N LYS A 60 -1.41 -10.76 5.98
CA LYS A 60 -2.55 -9.87 5.71
C LYS A 60 -3.26 -10.18 4.38
N PHE A 61 -2.62 -10.97 3.52
CA PHE A 61 -3.15 -11.40 2.24
C PHE A 61 -3.50 -12.89 2.30
N THR A 62 -4.79 -13.22 2.29
CA THR A 62 -5.30 -14.58 2.50
C THR A 62 -5.73 -15.28 1.20
N GLY A 63 -5.71 -14.57 0.07
CA GLY A 63 -5.90 -15.12 -1.27
C GLY A 63 -4.60 -15.55 -1.96
N LYS A 64 -4.64 -15.64 -3.29
CA LYS A 64 -3.44 -15.80 -4.12
C LYS A 64 -2.54 -14.58 -3.94
N TYR A 65 -1.25 -14.82 -3.76
CA TYR A 65 -0.33 -13.78 -3.34
C TYR A 65 1.06 -13.98 -3.91
N GLU A 66 1.66 -12.88 -4.36
CA GLU A 66 3.07 -12.77 -4.72
C GLU A 66 3.68 -11.51 -4.08
N HIS A 67 4.97 -11.56 -3.80
CA HIS A 67 5.76 -10.39 -3.40
C HIS A 67 6.96 -10.28 -4.34
N ARG A 68 7.30 -9.06 -4.78
CA ARG A 68 8.45 -8.78 -5.62
C ARG A 68 9.26 -7.61 -5.07
N ASP A 69 10.54 -7.86 -4.84
CA ASP A 69 11.53 -6.81 -4.66
C ASP A 69 11.99 -6.32 -6.05
N LEU A 70 11.86 -5.02 -6.30
CA LEU A 70 12.30 -4.36 -7.52
C LEU A 70 13.77 -3.96 -7.37
N PRO A 71 14.67 -4.52 -8.20
CA PRO A 71 16.10 -4.25 -8.10
C PRO A 71 16.45 -2.86 -8.65
N GLY A 72 17.72 -2.48 -8.52
CA GLY A 72 18.23 -1.24 -9.09
C GLY A 72 17.88 -0.01 -8.25
N ALA A 73 17.80 1.15 -8.91
CA ALA A 73 17.62 2.44 -8.24
C ALA A 73 16.16 2.76 -7.83
N VAL A 74 15.24 1.79 -7.97
CA VAL A 74 13.82 1.99 -7.66
C VAL A 74 13.62 2.32 -6.19
N GLY A 75 13.02 3.47 -5.95
CA GLY A 75 12.68 4.01 -4.65
C GLY A 75 11.18 3.97 -4.38
N HIS A 76 10.63 5.10 -3.94
CA HIS A 76 9.30 5.17 -3.33
C HIS A 76 8.15 5.21 -4.36
N ASN A 77 8.42 5.53 -5.61
CA ASN A 77 7.39 5.64 -6.65
C ASN A 77 7.67 4.70 -7.85
N PRO A 78 7.57 3.36 -7.65
CA PRO A 78 7.79 2.38 -8.72
C PRO A 78 7.03 2.65 -10.03
N PRO A 79 5.76 3.09 -10.06
CA PRO A 79 5.08 3.38 -11.32
C PRO A 79 5.80 4.40 -12.21
N GLN A 80 6.51 5.36 -11.60
CA GLN A 80 7.23 6.40 -12.32
C GLN A 80 8.71 6.06 -12.53
N GLU A 81 9.30 5.34 -11.58
CA GLU A 81 10.73 5.02 -11.56
C GLU A 81 11.07 3.75 -12.36
N ASP A 82 10.19 2.75 -12.35
CA ASP A 82 10.24 1.56 -13.20
C ASP A 82 8.84 1.21 -13.73
N PRO A 83 8.33 1.99 -14.70
CA PRO A 83 7.01 1.77 -15.28
C PRO A 83 6.88 0.39 -15.95
N THR A 84 7.99 -0.18 -16.45
CA THR A 84 7.98 -1.49 -17.11
C THR A 84 7.68 -2.59 -16.10
N ALA A 85 8.43 -2.63 -14.99
CA ALA A 85 8.18 -3.60 -13.93
C ALA A 85 6.80 -3.41 -13.28
N PHE A 86 6.36 -2.16 -13.12
CA PHE A 86 5.04 -1.85 -12.57
C PHE A 86 3.91 -2.36 -13.47
N VAL A 87 3.97 -2.10 -14.79
CA VAL A 87 2.98 -2.61 -15.75
C VAL A 87 2.94 -4.14 -15.74
N GLN A 88 4.11 -4.79 -15.69
CA GLN A 88 4.17 -6.25 -15.64
C GLN A 88 3.49 -6.79 -14.38
N ALA A 89 3.69 -6.15 -13.22
CA ALA A 89 3.02 -6.55 -11.98
C ALA A 89 1.50 -6.42 -12.05
N VAL A 90 0.98 -5.39 -12.70
CA VAL A 90 -0.47 -5.23 -12.93
C VAL A 90 -1.01 -6.36 -13.81
N VAL A 91 -0.33 -6.64 -14.92
CA VAL A 91 -0.70 -7.72 -15.85
C VAL A 91 -0.67 -9.10 -15.19
N ASP A 92 0.32 -9.35 -14.33
CA ASP A 92 0.45 -10.62 -13.64
C ASP A 92 -0.59 -10.76 -12.53
N ALA A 93 -0.87 -9.69 -11.77
CA ALA A 93 -1.89 -9.70 -10.73
C ALA A 93 -3.31 -9.98 -11.28
N ASP A 94 -3.62 -9.45 -12.48
CA ASP A 94 -4.87 -9.72 -13.21
C ASP A 94 -5.04 -11.20 -13.58
N ARG A 95 -3.94 -11.93 -13.73
CA ARG A 95 -3.90 -13.32 -14.18
C ARG A 95 -3.64 -14.34 -13.07
N LEU A 96 -3.59 -13.90 -11.81
CA LEU A 96 -3.25 -14.75 -10.66
C LEU A 96 -4.24 -15.87 -10.42
#